data_AF-A0AAU2XXL2-F1
#
_entry.id   AF-A0AAU2XXL2-F1
#
_cell.length_a   1.000
_cell.length_b   1.000
_cell.length_c   1.000
_cell.angle_alpha   90.00
_cell.angle_beta   90.00
_cell.angle_gamma   90.00
#
_symmetry.space_group_name_H-M   'P 1'
#
loop_
_entity.id
_entity.type
_entity.pdbx_description
1 polymer ?
#
loop_
_entity_poly.entity_id
_entity_poly.type
_entity_poly.pdbx_seq_one_letter_code
_entity_poly.pdbx_strand_id
1 'polypeptide(L)'
;MHDPTAESPPVPEPAEARALRCFLAAGPDDWARLAPRVTEEIGADALGRIVRATLTRVGDVDTVTDGPDGLIVSGSRGKVRAWAQLSPDGQLDALRIENARYTPPRRHLRLPAPARWATYPTLAVLLTLWTALPAWTATDRTAWLGDMTTLAAFYVIVGGCGAPRLQPRLLRRTVGTGVVAAVASAWRLPGLPNGHGAVHLAGGVAVFAAAVGLVTAARLHRWRAPLSRPLRFPLEGTWYVVQGGGRMLNHHARIPEQRGALDLVALGPLGTRTRRGRDLDAYAAYGRPVHAPCDGRVISAATTVQDQKPGEIRYQPPYGNHVFLDTGREIIKLAHLRPGSVTVAKGDIVRTGQLLGEIGNTGNTTEPHLHIHAERDGLGLDLEFTGVPARLYRGRLIRT
;
A
#
# COMPACT_ATOMS: atom_id res chain seq x y z
N MET A 1 -34.24 -38.73 -1.99
CA MET A 1 -34.33 -37.92 -3.23
C MET A 1 -33.84 -36.53 -2.90
N HIS A 2 -32.57 -36.25 -3.22
CA HIS A 2 -32.02 -34.90 -3.16
C HIS A 2 -32.08 -34.42 -4.61
N ASP A 3 -32.98 -33.50 -4.91
CA ASP A 3 -33.15 -32.97 -6.25
C ASP A 3 -31.91 -32.09 -6.60
N PRO A 4 -31.05 -32.52 -7.53
CA PRO A 4 -29.85 -31.78 -7.89
C PRO A 4 -30.15 -30.59 -8.82
N THR A 5 -31.44 -30.32 -9.11
CA THR A 5 -31.87 -29.23 -10.00
C THR A 5 -32.48 -28.02 -9.27
N ALA A 6 -32.42 -27.99 -7.92
CA ALA A 6 -32.75 -26.80 -7.18
C ALA A 6 -31.69 -25.71 -7.43
N GLU A 7 -31.87 -24.95 -8.52
CA GLU A 7 -31.16 -23.70 -8.76
C GLU A 7 -31.26 -22.86 -7.47
N SER A 8 -30.10 -22.47 -6.95
CA SER A 8 -30.04 -21.51 -5.86
C SER A 8 -30.81 -20.27 -6.30
N PRO A 9 -31.70 -19.69 -5.46
CA PRO A 9 -32.46 -18.51 -5.84
C PRO A 9 -31.51 -17.43 -6.36
N PRO A 10 -31.86 -16.72 -7.46
CA PRO A 10 -30.97 -15.74 -8.05
C PRO A 10 -30.56 -14.74 -6.98
N VAL A 11 -29.24 -14.61 -6.77
CA VAL A 11 -28.70 -13.61 -5.85
C VAL A 11 -29.24 -12.24 -6.32
N PRO A 12 -29.94 -11.48 -5.47
CA PRO A 12 -30.54 -10.22 -5.88
C PRO A 12 -29.45 -9.29 -6.43
N GLU A 13 -29.72 -8.66 -7.57
CA GLU A 13 -28.82 -7.66 -8.18
C GLU A 13 -28.49 -6.58 -7.13
N PRO A 14 -27.20 -6.34 -6.81
CA PRO A 14 -26.82 -5.31 -5.86
C PRO A 14 -27.41 -3.96 -6.25
N ALA A 15 -27.83 -3.15 -5.27
CA ALA A 15 -28.51 -1.90 -5.53
C ALA A 15 -27.66 -0.96 -6.41
N GLU A 16 -26.36 -0.91 -6.15
CA GLU A 16 -25.37 -0.15 -6.92
C GLU A 16 -25.27 -0.62 -8.37
N ALA A 17 -25.30 -1.94 -8.59
CA ALA A 17 -25.24 -2.53 -9.93
C ALA A 17 -26.48 -2.14 -10.74
N ARG A 18 -27.66 -2.27 -10.13
CA ARG A 18 -28.94 -1.88 -10.73
C ARG A 18 -28.99 -0.38 -11.03
N ALA A 19 -28.61 0.46 -10.07
CA ALA A 19 -28.60 1.92 -10.24
C ALA A 19 -27.63 2.36 -11.35
N LEU A 20 -26.43 1.77 -11.40
CA LEU A 20 -25.46 2.05 -12.46
C LEU A 20 -25.96 1.60 -13.84
N ARG A 21 -26.63 0.45 -13.91
CA ARG A 21 -27.26 -0.04 -15.15
C ARG A 21 -28.34 0.93 -15.64
N CYS A 22 -29.24 1.34 -14.75
CA CYS A 22 -30.28 2.34 -15.05
C CYS A 22 -29.68 3.67 -15.51
N PHE A 23 -28.64 4.16 -14.82
CA PHE A 23 -27.95 5.40 -15.16
C PHE A 23 -27.31 5.37 -16.55
N LEU A 24 -26.63 4.27 -16.91
CA LEU A 24 -25.99 4.14 -18.22
C LEU A 24 -26.98 3.91 -19.38
N ALA A 25 -28.18 3.39 -19.08
CA ALA A 25 -29.27 3.23 -20.04
C ALA A 25 -30.11 4.50 -20.22
N ALA A 26 -30.02 5.46 -19.30
CA ALA A 26 -30.82 6.67 -19.31
C ALA A 26 -30.38 7.67 -20.39
N GLY A 27 -31.31 8.52 -20.82
CA GLY A 27 -31.03 9.60 -21.78
C GLY A 27 -30.17 10.71 -21.18
N PRO A 28 -29.51 11.54 -22.00
CA PRO A 28 -28.63 12.62 -21.54
C PRO A 28 -29.30 13.58 -20.54
N ASP A 29 -30.60 13.83 -20.70
CA ASP A 29 -31.38 14.74 -19.86
C ASP A 29 -31.64 14.17 -18.45
N ASP A 30 -31.57 12.84 -18.29
CA ASP A 30 -31.84 12.16 -17.02
C ASP A 30 -30.59 11.99 -16.14
N TRP A 31 -29.38 12.10 -16.70
CA TRP A 31 -28.14 11.83 -15.96
C TRP A 31 -27.97 12.73 -14.75
N ALA A 32 -28.31 14.02 -14.88
CA ALA A 32 -28.23 14.97 -13.77
C ALA A 32 -29.21 14.62 -12.63
N ARG A 33 -30.40 14.11 -12.97
CA ARG A 33 -31.41 13.70 -11.99
C ARG A 33 -31.01 12.42 -11.26
N LEU A 34 -30.36 11.48 -11.97
CA LEU A 34 -29.96 10.18 -11.44
C LEU A 34 -28.67 10.24 -10.62
N ALA A 35 -27.80 11.22 -10.88
CA ALA A 35 -26.55 11.44 -10.18
C ALA A 35 -26.33 12.93 -9.83
N PRO A 36 -27.21 13.53 -9.00
CA PRO A 36 -27.21 14.98 -8.77
C PRO A 36 -25.93 15.46 -8.12
N ARG A 37 -25.43 14.76 -7.09
CA ARG A 37 -24.20 15.14 -6.39
C ARG A 37 -22.95 15.00 -7.27
N VAL A 38 -22.88 13.92 -8.06
CA VAL A 38 -21.82 13.77 -9.06
C VAL A 38 -21.86 14.92 -10.07
N THR A 39 -23.07 15.31 -10.49
CA THR A 39 -23.26 16.44 -11.42
C THR A 39 -22.83 17.77 -10.81
N GLU A 40 -23.13 18.01 -9.54
CA GLU A 40 -22.67 19.20 -8.80
C GLU A 40 -21.13 19.25 -8.71
N GLU A 41 -20.47 18.11 -8.49
CA GLU A 41 -19.01 18.07 -8.32
C GLU A 41 -18.22 18.27 -9.62
N ILE A 42 -18.63 17.65 -10.72
CA ILE A 42 -17.87 17.65 -11.99
C ILE A 42 -18.53 18.44 -13.12
N GLY A 43 -19.79 18.81 -12.99
CA GLY A 43 -20.60 19.46 -14.01
C GLY A 43 -21.25 18.47 -15.00
N ALA A 44 -22.44 18.84 -15.48
CA ALA A 44 -23.24 18.02 -16.41
C ALA A 44 -22.49 17.67 -17.70
N ASP A 45 -21.74 18.62 -18.27
CA ASP A 45 -20.97 18.40 -19.50
C ASP A 45 -19.87 17.36 -19.31
N ALA A 46 -19.15 17.42 -18.19
CA ALA A 46 -18.10 16.46 -17.88
C ALA A 46 -18.69 15.07 -17.63
N LEU A 47 -19.78 14.99 -16.87
CA LEU A 47 -20.52 13.75 -16.67
C LEU A 47 -20.95 13.15 -18.02
N GLY A 48 -21.56 13.96 -18.89
CA GLY A 48 -21.98 13.50 -20.21
C GLY A 48 -20.84 13.05 -21.11
N ARG A 49 -19.67 13.71 -21.06
CA ARG A 49 -18.46 13.22 -21.76
C ARG A 49 -18.01 11.86 -21.23
N ILE A 50 -17.99 11.66 -19.91
CA ILE A 50 -17.60 10.39 -19.28
C ILE A 50 -18.55 9.26 -19.68
N VAL A 51 -19.86 9.51 -19.60
CA VAL A 51 -20.89 8.51 -19.94
C VAL A 51 -20.81 8.16 -21.42
N ARG A 52 -20.78 9.14 -22.32
CA ARG A 52 -20.65 8.88 -23.77
C ARG A 52 -19.38 8.12 -24.12
N ALA A 53 -18.23 8.51 -23.56
CA ALA A 53 -16.99 7.79 -23.78
C ALA A 53 -17.05 6.35 -23.26
N THR A 54 -17.79 6.11 -22.18
CA THR A 54 -18.07 4.78 -21.65
C THR A 54 -18.92 3.95 -22.61
N LEU A 55 -20.04 4.49 -23.07
CA LEU A 55 -20.92 3.84 -24.05
C LEU A 55 -20.20 3.55 -25.38
N THR A 56 -19.32 4.44 -25.86
CA THR A 56 -18.47 4.17 -27.04
C THR A 56 -17.57 2.94 -26.83
N ARG A 57 -17.03 2.75 -25.62
CA ARG A 57 -16.17 1.59 -25.29
C ARG A 57 -16.98 0.30 -25.13
N VAL A 58 -18.10 0.34 -24.39
CA VAL A 58 -18.86 -0.88 -24.05
C VAL A 58 -19.94 -1.25 -25.06
N GLY A 59 -20.42 -0.31 -25.86
CA GLY A 59 -21.61 -0.50 -26.69
C GLY A 59 -22.90 -0.42 -25.86
N ASP A 60 -23.92 -1.15 -26.29
CA ASP A 60 -25.19 -1.25 -25.56
C ASP A 60 -24.96 -2.05 -24.29
N VAL A 61 -25.29 -1.46 -23.14
CA VAL A 61 -25.09 -2.07 -21.83
C VAL A 61 -26.10 -3.19 -21.63
N ASP A 62 -25.60 -4.40 -21.40
CA ASP A 62 -26.39 -5.61 -21.17
C ASP A 62 -26.54 -5.87 -19.66
N THR A 63 -25.41 -6.02 -18.97
CA THR A 63 -25.37 -6.40 -17.56
C THR A 63 -24.37 -5.58 -16.75
N VAL A 64 -24.68 -5.36 -15.47
CA VAL A 64 -23.74 -4.86 -14.47
C VAL A 64 -23.66 -5.90 -13.36
N THR A 65 -22.46 -6.41 -13.10
CA THR A 65 -22.23 -7.47 -12.10
C THR A 65 -21.27 -6.99 -11.03
N ASP A 66 -21.51 -7.34 -9.76
CA ASP A 66 -20.54 -7.11 -8.68
C ASP A 66 -19.66 -8.33 -8.49
N GLY A 67 -18.37 -8.11 -8.31
CA GLY A 67 -17.37 -9.15 -8.11
C GLY A 67 -16.15 -8.66 -7.34
N PRO A 68 -15.13 -9.51 -7.17
CA PRO A 68 -13.92 -9.16 -6.41
C PRO A 68 -13.15 -7.97 -7.01
N ASP A 69 -13.34 -7.71 -8.30
CA ASP A 69 -12.72 -6.60 -9.00
C ASP A 69 -13.59 -5.33 -8.99
N GLY A 70 -14.74 -5.31 -8.31
CA GLY A 70 -15.72 -4.21 -8.31
C GLY A 70 -16.88 -4.44 -9.27
N LEU A 71 -17.59 -3.36 -9.64
CA LEU A 71 -18.69 -3.43 -10.59
C LEU A 71 -18.14 -3.59 -12.01
N ILE A 72 -18.59 -4.60 -12.73
CA ILE A 72 -18.21 -4.83 -14.13
C ILE A 72 -19.42 -4.55 -15.01
N VAL A 73 -19.33 -3.45 -15.77
CA VAL A 73 -20.31 -3.07 -16.79
C VAL A 73 -19.94 -3.82 -18.07
N SER A 74 -20.83 -4.68 -18.55
CA SER A 74 -20.66 -5.43 -19.79
C SER A 74 -21.65 -4.92 -20.84
N GLY A 75 -21.15 -4.71 -22.06
CA GLY A 75 -21.99 -4.37 -23.20
C GLY A 75 -21.53 -5.08 -24.48
N SER A 76 -22.23 -4.81 -25.58
CA SER A 76 -22.05 -5.49 -26.87
C SER A 76 -20.64 -5.40 -27.48
N ARG A 77 -19.84 -4.41 -27.09
CA ARG A 77 -18.48 -4.18 -27.59
C ARG A 77 -17.37 -4.40 -26.56
N GLY A 78 -17.71 -4.69 -25.31
CA GLY A 78 -16.71 -4.96 -24.28
C GLY A 78 -17.15 -4.64 -22.87
N LYS A 79 -16.18 -4.55 -21.97
CA LYS A 79 -16.42 -4.37 -20.53
C LYS A 79 -15.65 -3.19 -20.00
N VAL A 80 -16.19 -2.50 -18.99
CA VAL A 80 -15.46 -1.54 -18.15
C VAL A 80 -15.70 -1.86 -16.69
N ARG A 81 -14.74 -1.48 -15.86
CA ARG A 81 -14.85 -1.59 -14.42
C ARG A 81 -15.30 -0.26 -13.84
N ALA A 82 -16.13 -0.34 -12.81
CA ALA A 82 -16.74 0.79 -12.16
C ALA A 82 -16.85 0.57 -10.65
N TRP A 83 -17.09 1.66 -9.95
CA TRP A 83 -17.49 1.72 -8.56
C TRP A 83 -18.59 2.76 -8.45
N ALA A 84 -19.60 2.47 -7.64
CA ALA A 84 -20.72 3.36 -7.38
C ALA A 84 -21.08 3.31 -5.90
N GLN A 85 -21.62 4.41 -5.40
CA GLN A 85 -22.20 4.50 -4.07
C GLN A 85 -23.56 5.19 -4.17
N LEU A 86 -24.53 4.69 -3.41
CA LEU A 86 -25.87 5.24 -3.37
C LEU A 86 -26.07 6.12 -2.14
N SER A 87 -26.91 7.15 -2.31
CA SER A 87 -27.51 7.88 -1.20
C SER A 87 -28.58 7.02 -0.52
N PRO A 88 -29.02 7.38 0.71
CA PRO A 88 -30.16 6.73 1.35
C PRO A 88 -31.44 6.71 0.48
N ASP A 89 -31.60 7.72 -0.39
CA ASP A 89 -32.73 7.85 -1.32
C ASP A 89 -32.55 7.02 -2.62
N GLY A 90 -31.46 6.25 -2.73
CA GLY A 90 -31.19 5.36 -3.86
C GLY A 90 -30.60 6.04 -5.11
N GLN A 91 -30.21 7.31 -5.03
CA GLN A 91 -29.54 8.02 -6.13
C GLN A 91 -28.03 7.75 -6.14
N LEU A 92 -27.37 7.92 -7.29
CA LEU A 92 -25.91 7.79 -7.39
C LEU A 92 -25.23 9.00 -6.73
N ASP A 93 -24.73 8.78 -5.52
CA ASP A 93 -24.04 9.78 -4.70
C ASP A 93 -22.58 9.94 -5.11
N ALA A 94 -21.94 8.84 -5.50
CA ALA A 94 -20.57 8.86 -6.03
C ALA A 94 -20.39 7.80 -7.12
N LEU A 95 -19.58 8.14 -8.13
CA LEU A 95 -19.36 7.29 -9.30
C LEU A 95 -17.91 7.37 -9.77
N ARG A 96 -17.33 6.21 -10.05
CA ARG A 96 -16.03 6.09 -10.72
C ARG A 96 -16.10 5.04 -11.81
N ILE A 97 -15.82 5.43 -13.04
CA ILE A 97 -15.73 4.52 -14.19
C ILE A 97 -14.28 4.51 -14.70
N GLU A 98 -13.71 3.33 -14.88
CA GLU A 98 -12.35 3.18 -15.40
C GLU A 98 -12.28 3.68 -16.86
N ASN A 99 -11.31 4.54 -17.15
CA ASN A 99 -11.09 5.06 -18.51
C ASN A 99 -10.31 4.06 -19.39
N ALA A 100 -10.59 2.76 -19.25
CA ALA A 100 -9.97 1.69 -20.03
C ALA A 100 -10.93 0.51 -20.13
N ARG A 101 -10.73 -0.35 -21.14
CA ARG A 101 -11.45 -1.62 -21.22
C ARG A 101 -11.01 -2.51 -20.07
N TYR A 102 -11.97 -3.13 -19.40
CA TYR A 102 -11.70 -4.10 -18.35
C TYR A 102 -11.08 -5.36 -18.95
N THR A 103 -9.90 -5.70 -18.45
CA THR A 103 -9.28 -7.00 -18.68
C THR A 103 -9.20 -7.71 -17.34
N PRO A 104 -9.80 -8.90 -17.19
CA PRO A 104 -9.74 -9.62 -15.94
C PRO A 104 -8.27 -9.91 -15.62
N PRO A 105 -7.84 -9.65 -14.38
CA PRO A 105 -6.46 -9.94 -14.00
C PRO A 105 -6.18 -11.41 -14.28
N ARG A 106 -5.04 -11.71 -14.91
CA ARG A 106 -4.57 -13.10 -15.05
C ARG A 106 -4.56 -13.68 -13.65
N ARG A 107 -5.41 -14.68 -13.39
CA ARG A 107 -5.40 -15.41 -12.12
C ARG A 107 -4.06 -16.13 -12.05
N HIS A 108 -3.02 -15.46 -11.54
CA HIS A 108 -1.84 -16.16 -11.06
C HIS A 108 -2.35 -17.25 -10.14
N LEU A 109 -1.87 -18.49 -10.32
CA LEU A 109 -2.17 -19.62 -9.45
C LEU A 109 -2.00 -19.15 -8.00
N ARG A 110 -3.14 -18.79 -7.40
CA ARG A 110 -3.20 -18.34 -6.04
C ARG A 110 -3.04 -19.64 -5.27
N LEU A 111 -1.82 -19.94 -4.83
CA LEU A 111 -1.57 -21.06 -3.92
C LEU A 111 -2.69 -21.06 -2.87
N PRO A 112 -3.40 -22.18 -2.65
CA PRO A 112 -4.48 -22.24 -1.68
C PRO A 112 -3.95 -21.71 -0.33
N ALA A 113 -4.80 -21.02 0.43
CA ALA A 113 -4.39 -20.38 1.69
C ALA A 113 -3.44 -21.25 2.54
N PRO A 114 -3.72 -22.56 2.82
CA PRO A 114 -2.81 -23.41 3.59
C PRO A 114 -1.41 -23.57 2.96
N ALA A 115 -1.30 -23.61 1.63
CA ALA A 115 -0.02 -23.68 0.93
C ALA A 115 0.79 -22.38 1.09
N ARG A 116 0.14 -21.21 1.18
CA ARG A 116 0.83 -19.93 1.48
C ARG A 116 1.33 -19.84 2.92
N TRP A 117 0.59 -20.45 3.86
CA TRP A 117 0.99 -20.54 5.26
C TRP A 117 2.20 -21.46 5.46
N ALA A 118 2.38 -22.47 4.60
CA ALA A 118 3.54 -23.36 4.62
C ALA A 118 4.75 -22.82 3.82
N THR A 119 4.55 -22.18 2.67
CA THR A 119 5.68 -21.74 1.82
C THR A 119 6.55 -20.68 2.48
N TYR A 120 5.97 -19.72 3.19
CA TYR A 120 6.73 -18.66 3.85
C TYR A 120 7.68 -19.16 4.97
N PRO A 121 7.21 -19.96 5.95
CA PRO A 121 8.10 -20.53 6.96
C PRO A 121 9.07 -21.56 6.38
N THR A 122 8.68 -22.35 5.37
CA THR A 122 9.61 -23.27 4.69
C THR A 122 10.72 -22.51 3.98
N LEU A 123 10.41 -21.44 3.23
CA LEU A 123 11.41 -20.60 2.59
C LEU A 123 12.35 -19.97 3.62
N ALA A 124 11.83 -19.56 4.77
CA ALA A 124 12.62 -18.99 5.85
C ALA A 124 13.58 -19.99 6.50
N VAL A 125 13.15 -21.23 6.71
CA VAL A 125 14.00 -22.33 7.20
C VAL A 125 15.06 -22.64 6.16
N LEU A 126 14.69 -22.78 4.89
CA LEU A 126 15.64 -23.03 3.80
C LEU A 126 16.68 -21.91 3.68
N LEU A 127 16.25 -20.65 3.81
CA LEU A 127 17.13 -19.49 3.76
C LEU A 127 18.04 -19.42 5.00
N THR A 128 17.53 -19.82 6.16
CA THR A 128 18.33 -19.97 7.39
C THR A 128 19.38 -21.06 7.23
N LEU A 129 19.02 -22.23 6.69
CA LEU A 129 19.94 -23.32 6.41
C LEU A 129 20.98 -22.92 5.35
N TRP A 130 20.52 -22.31 4.24
CA TRP A 130 21.37 -21.84 3.14
C TRP A 130 22.43 -20.84 3.62
N THR A 131 22.11 -20.04 4.63
CA THR A 131 23.00 -18.97 5.10
C THR A 131 23.86 -19.38 6.30
N ALA A 132 23.42 -20.33 7.14
CA ALA A 132 24.17 -20.80 8.31
C ALA A 132 25.00 -22.07 8.06
N LEU A 133 24.54 -22.97 7.17
CA LEU A 133 25.21 -24.24 6.91
C LEU A 133 26.61 -24.07 6.30
N PRO A 134 26.86 -23.18 5.32
CA PRO A 134 28.20 -22.98 4.76
C PRO A 134 29.24 -22.61 5.82
N ALA A 135 28.91 -21.64 6.69
CA ALA A 135 29.76 -21.27 7.82
C ALA A 135 30.00 -22.45 8.78
N TRP A 136 29.00 -23.29 8.99
CA TRP A 136 29.12 -24.49 9.84
C TRP A 136 29.96 -25.60 9.20
N THR A 137 30.01 -25.68 7.86
CA THR A 137 30.76 -26.69 7.10
C THR A 137 32.12 -26.20 6.61
N ALA A 138 32.48 -24.94 6.90
CA ALA A 138 33.76 -24.36 6.48
C ALA A 138 34.94 -25.25 6.92
N THR A 139 35.86 -25.47 5.98
CA THR A 139 37.04 -26.33 6.12
C THR A 139 38.27 -25.56 6.60
N ASP A 140 38.26 -24.24 6.49
CA ASP A 140 39.36 -23.36 6.88
C ASP A 140 38.86 -21.97 7.30
N ARG A 141 39.73 -21.20 7.96
CA ARG A 141 39.37 -19.86 8.51
C ARG A 141 39.01 -18.84 7.42
N THR A 142 39.61 -18.93 6.25
CA THR A 142 39.36 -17.97 5.15
C THR A 142 38.02 -18.22 4.47
N ALA A 143 37.65 -19.49 4.28
CA ALA A 143 36.33 -19.89 3.81
C ALA A 143 35.24 -19.43 4.77
N TRP A 144 35.43 -19.68 6.08
CA TRP A 144 34.51 -19.24 7.13
C TRP A 144 34.27 -17.71 7.11
N LEU A 145 35.33 -16.91 7.00
CA LEU A 145 35.21 -15.46 6.90
C LEU A 145 34.45 -15.02 5.63
N GLY A 146 34.67 -15.71 4.50
CA GLY A 146 33.92 -15.48 3.26
C GLY A 146 32.42 -15.81 3.39
N ASP A 147 32.09 -16.91 4.07
CA ASP A 147 30.70 -17.28 4.36
C ASP A 147 30.02 -16.26 5.27
N MET A 148 30.72 -15.81 6.32
CA MET A 148 30.20 -14.80 7.26
C MET A 148 29.97 -13.44 6.59
N THR A 149 30.85 -13.02 5.68
CA THR A 149 30.65 -11.77 4.91
C THR A 149 29.49 -11.88 3.93
N THR A 150 29.32 -13.03 3.28
CA THR A 150 28.17 -13.30 2.40
C THR A 150 26.85 -13.33 3.18
N LEU A 151 26.83 -13.98 4.34
CA LEU A 151 25.73 -13.97 5.30
C LEU A 151 25.39 -12.52 5.70
N ALA A 152 26.39 -11.72 6.08
CA ALA A 152 26.17 -10.32 6.44
C ALA A 152 25.56 -9.51 5.28
N ALA A 153 25.99 -9.75 4.04
CA ALA A 153 25.47 -9.07 2.85
C ALA A 153 23.99 -9.39 2.64
N PHE A 154 23.62 -10.65 2.78
CA PHE A 154 22.23 -11.09 2.72
C PHE A 154 21.36 -10.39 3.78
N TYR A 155 21.85 -10.25 5.01
CA TYR A 155 21.15 -9.52 6.07
C TYR A 155 21.03 -8.03 5.79
N VAL A 156 22.04 -7.41 5.20
CA VAL A 156 21.97 -6.02 4.74
C VAL A 156 20.86 -5.86 3.69
N ILE A 157 20.74 -6.77 2.73
CA ILE A 157 19.69 -6.69 1.70
C ILE A 157 18.30 -6.94 2.29
N VAL A 158 18.12 -8.02 3.06
CA VAL A 158 16.80 -8.36 3.63
C VAL A 158 16.36 -7.35 4.69
N GLY A 159 17.27 -6.92 5.55
CA GLY A 159 17.00 -5.88 6.55
C GLY A 159 16.90 -4.48 5.96
N GLY A 160 17.67 -4.22 4.90
CA GLY A 160 17.82 -2.92 4.26
C GLY A 160 16.70 -2.56 3.30
N CYS A 161 16.34 -3.51 2.44
CA CYS A 161 15.31 -3.39 1.41
C CYS A 161 13.94 -3.89 1.88
N GLY A 162 13.97 -4.90 2.74
CA GLY A 162 12.79 -5.40 3.40
C GLY A 162 12.34 -4.45 4.49
N ALA A 163 11.23 -4.80 5.10
CA ALA A 163 10.72 -4.13 6.26
C ALA A 163 10.57 -5.20 7.35
N PRO A 164 11.65 -5.57 8.06
CA PRO A 164 11.69 -6.74 8.94
C PRO A 164 10.61 -6.71 10.01
N ARG A 165 10.18 -5.52 10.43
CA ARG A 165 9.09 -5.34 11.40
C ARG A 165 7.69 -5.67 10.83
N LEU A 166 7.57 -5.86 9.52
CA LEU A 166 6.38 -6.40 8.85
C LEU A 166 6.32 -7.93 8.91
N GLN A 167 7.43 -8.60 9.18
CA GLN A 167 7.47 -10.05 9.20
C GLN A 167 6.84 -10.60 10.49
N PRO A 168 6.12 -11.74 10.42
CA PRO A 168 5.66 -12.46 11.61
C PRO A 168 6.81 -12.73 12.58
N ARG A 169 6.54 -12.71 13.90
CA ARG A 169 7.59 -12.91 14.92
C ARG A 169 8.34 -14.23 14.77
N LEU A 170 7.64 -15.30 14.38
CA LEU A 170 8.25 -16.61 14.17
C LEU A 170 9.32 -16.54 13.07
N LEU A 171 8.99 -15.90 11.95
CA LEU A 171 9.92 -15.69 10.83
C LEU A 171 11.19 -14.95 11.28
N ARG A 172 11.02 -13.83 11.99
CA ARG A 172 12.16 -13.07 12.54
C ARG A 172 13.01 -13.90 13.49
N ARG A 173 12.39 -14.75 14.31
CA ARG A 173 13.09 -15.64 15.24
C ARG A 173 13.87 -16.71 14.49
N THR A 174 13.28 -17.37 13.48
CA THR A 174 13.95 -18.39 12.67
C THR A 174 15.18 -17.83 11.96
N VAL A 175 15.02 -16.67 11.32
CA VAL A 175 16.13 -15.94 10.68
C VAL A 175 17.20 -15.61 11.73
N GLY A 176 16.80 -15.02 12.86
CA GLY A 176 17.70 -14.71 13.98
C GLY A 176 18.45 -15.93 14.54
N THR A 177 17.78 -17.08 14.69
CA THR A 177 18.42 -18.33 15.13
C THR A 177 19.45 -18.83 14.12
N GLY A 178 19.24 -18.60 12.82
CA GLY A 178 20.23 -18.88 11.78
C GLY A 178 21.52 -18.09 11.96
N VAL A 179 21.42 -16.80 12.25
CA VAL A 179 22.60 -15.97 12.57
C VAL A 179 23.27 -16.42 13.84
N VAL A 180 22.52 -16.72 14.90
CA VAL A 180 23.10 -17.22 16.15
C VAL A 180 23.85 -18.53 15.91
N ALA A 181 23.27 -19.46 15.14
CA ALA A 181 23.95 -20.70 14.76
C ALA A 181 25.21 -20.43 13.92
N ALA A 182 25.15 -19.56 12.92
CA ALA A 182 26.32 -19.20 12.11
C ALA A 182 27.42 -18.58 12.99
N VAL A 183 27.10 -17.67 13.90
CA VAL A 183 28.06 -17.08 14.84
C VAL A 183 28.63 -18.13 15.80
N ALA A 184 27.80 -19.04 16.31
CA ALA A 184 28.25 -20.12 17.19
C ALA A 184 29.27 -21.06 16.52
N SER A 185 29.27 -21.16 15.19
CA SER A 185 30.28 -21.94 14.45
C SER A 185 31.71 -21.43 14.66
N ALA A 186 31.88 -20.17 15.11
CA ALA A 186 33.17 -19.57 15.44
C ALA A 186 33.94 -20.37 16.51
N TRP A 187 33.27 -21.17 17.34
CA TRP A 187 33.94 -22.09 18.28
C TRP A 187 34.92 -23.03 17.56
N ARG A 188 34.68 -23.37 16.28
CA ARG A 188 35.56 -24.26 15.50
C ARG A 188 36.88 -23.59 15.07
N LEU A 189 36.98 -22.25 15.10
CA LEU A 189 38.12 -21.49 14.57
C LEU A 189 39.50 -21.92 15.11
N PRO A 190 39.67 -22.28 16.40
CA PRO A 190 40.96 -22.76 16.91
C PRO A 190 41.46 -24.02 16.19
N GLY A 191 40.54 -24.92 15.80
CA GLY A 191 40.86 -26.18 15.12
C GLY A 191 40.88 -26.09 13.59
N LEU A 192 40.53 -24.95 13.00
CA LEU A 192 40.53 -24.77 11.55
C LEU A 192 41.92 -24.31 11.06
N PRO A 193 42.45 -24.90 9.98
CA PRO A 193 43.67 -24.41 9.34
C PRO A 193 43.44 -23.04 8.70
N ASN A 194 44.54 -22.33 8.44
CA ASN A 194 44.51 -21.20 7.52
C ASN A 194 44.40 -21.75 6.09
N GLY A 195 43.39 -21.30 5.33
CA GLY A 195 43.19 -21.73 3.95
C GLY A 195 43.70 -20.73 2.91
N HIS A 196 43.57 -21.11 1.64
CA HIS A 196 43.92 -20.28 0.48
C HIS A 196 42.69 -19.59 -0.15
N GLY A 197 41.57 -19.49 0.58
CA GLY A 197 40.29 -18.96 0.12
C GLY A 197 40.24 -17.44 -0.06
N ALA A 198 41.37 -16.79 -0.36
CA ALA A 198 41.44 -15.33 -0.52
C ALA A 198 40.47 -14.79 -1.57
N VAL A 199 40.26 -15.54 -2.67
CA VAL A 199 39.27 -15.20 -3.71
C VAL A 199 37.84 -15.28 -3.18
N HIS A 200 37.52 -16.30 -2.38
CA HIS A 200 36.20 -16.47 -1.77
C HIS A 200 35.90 -15.33 -0.77
N LEU A 201 36.87 -15.02 0.09
CA LEU A 201 36.77 -13.89 1.02
C LEU A 201 36.62 -12.55 0.28
N ALA A 202 37.44 -12.31 -0.76
CA ALA A 202 37.32 -11.10 -1.57
C ALA A 202 35.94 -11.00 -2.25
N GLY A 203 35.40 -12.11 -2.75
CA GLY A 203 34.05 -12.19 -3.28
C GLY A 203 32.98 -11.83 -2.23
N GLY A 204 33.05 -12.43 -1.05
CA GLY A 204 32.13 -12.13 0.06
C GLY A 204 32.17 -10.67 0.51
N VAL A 205 33.37 -10.08 0.64
CA VAL A 205 33.56 -8.66 0.95
C VAL A 205 33.01 -7.76 -0.15
N ALA A 206 33.25 -8.09 -1.42
CA ALA A 206 32.72 -7.33 -2.55
C ALA A 206 31.18 -7.34 -2.58
N VAL A 207 30.56 -8.51 -2.37
CA VAL A 207 29.09 -8.64 -2.28
C VAL A 207 28.54 -7.86 -1.10
N PHE A 208 29.20 -7.90 0.06
CA PHE A 208 28.82 -7.11 1.23
C PHE A 208 28.89 -5.60 0.96
N ALA A 209 30.01 -5.12 0.42
CA ALA A 209 30.19 -3.71 0.08
C ALA A 209 29.14 -3.24 -0.94
N ALA A 210 28.86 -4.05 -1.96
CA ALA A 210 27.83 -3.78 -2.96
C ALA A 210 26.43 -3.72 -2.32
N ALA A 211 26.09 -4.65 -1.42
CA ALA A 211 24.83 -4.65 -0.68
C ALA A 211 24.66 -3.38 0.17
N VAL A 212 25.70 -3.01 0.94
CA VAL A 212 25.70 -1.79 1.75
C VAL A 212 25.55 -0.55 0.87
N GLY A 213 26.31 -0.46 -0.23
CA GLY A 213 26.24 0.64 -1.18
C GLY A 213 24.85 0.79 -1.79
N LEU A 214 24.25 -0.31 -2.26
CA LEU A 214 22.91 -0.34 -2.86
C LEU A 214 21.82 0.10 -1.87
N VAL A 215 21.80 -0.48 -0.66
CA VAL A 215 20.82 -0.14 0.37
C VAL A 215 20.98 1.31 0.80
N THR A 216 22.22 1.76 0.99
CA THR A 216 22.52 3.16 1.35
C THR A 216 22.06 4.10 0.25
N ALA A 217 22.40 3.84 -1.01
CA ALA A 217 21.95 4.64 -2.15
C ALA A 217 20.42 4.70 -2.26
N ALA A 218 19.72 3.60 -1.96
CA ALA A 218 18.26 3.57 -1.99
C ALA A 218 17.61 4.33 -0.82
N ARG A 219 18.19 4.26 0.39
CA ARG A 219 17.74 5.03 1.57
C ARG A 219 18.09 6.52 1.47
N LEU A 220 19.20 6.83 0.81
CA LEU A 220 19.68 8.18 0.52
C LEU A 220 19.24 8.66 -0.87
N HIS A 221 18.27 8.01 -1.50
CA HIS A 221 17.75 8.51 -2.76
C HIS A 221 17.02 9.84 -2.53
N ARG A 222 17.23 10.79 -3.44
CA ARG A 222 16.37 11.98 -3.62
C ARG A 222 15.85 11.95 -5.03
N TRP A 223 14.57 12.26 -5.19
CA TRP A 223 13.93 12.23 -6.51
C TRP A 223 14.39 13.38 -7.43
N ARG A 224 15.27 14.26 -6.94
CA ARG A 224 15.70 15.52 -7.58
C ARG A 224 14.52 16.46 -7.85
N ALA A 225 13.38 16.19 -7.22
CA ALA A 225 12.26 17.11 -7.10
C ALA A 225 12.56 18.14 -5.99
N PRO A 226 11.92 19.31 -6.03
CA PRO A 226 11.96 20.24 -4.90
C PRO A 226 11.53 19.55 -3.60
N LEU A 227 12.11 19.96 -2.47
CA LEU A 227 11.60 19.55 -1.16
C LEU A 227 10.26 20.23 -0.93
N SER A 228 9.35 19.51 -0.29
CA SER A 228 8.18 20.14 0.33
C SER A 228 8.61 21.20 1.34
N ARG A 229 7.74 22.15 1.65
CA ARG A 229 7.97 23.02 2.81
C ARG A 229 7.99 22.15 4.08
N PRO A 230 8.77 22.51 5.12
CA PRO A 230 8.77 21.76 6.37
C PRO A 230 7.36 21.60 6.93
N LEU A 231 6.94 20.36 7.13
CA LEU A 231 5.63 19.98 7.62
C LEU A 231 5.71 19.60 9.10
N ARG A 232 4.63 19.77 9.86
CA ARG A 232 4.45 19.06 11.14
C ARG A 232 4.14 17.59 10.83
N PHE A 233 4.74 16.67 11.57
CA PHE A 233 4.39 15.26 11.41
C PHE A 233 2.92 15.03 11.80
N PRO A 234 2.09 14.38 10.95
CA PRO A 234 0.64 14.37 11.11
C PRO A 234 0.12 13.39 12.17
N LEU A 235 1.02 12.67 12.85
CA LEU A 235 0.67 11.56 13.74
C LEU A 235 1.45 11.65 15.06
N GLU A 236 0.86 11.13 16.13
CA GLU A 236 1.49 11.09 17.45
C GLU A 236 1.95 9.68 17.83
N GLY A 237 3.11 9.57 18.48
CA GLY A 237 3.67 8.32 18.99
C GLY A 237 4.73 7.70 18.08
N THR A 238 4.82 6.36 18.07
CA THR A 238 5.84 5.65 17.30
C THR A 238 5.28 5.07 16.01
N TRP A 239 5.84 5.52 14.89
CA TRP A 239 5.42 5.16 13.54
C TRP A 239 6.54 4.50 12.77
N TYR A 240 6.16 3.65 11.83
CA TYR A 240 7.08 2.90 10.98
C TYR A 240 6.78 3.18 9.51
N VAL A 241 7.82 3.52 8.75
CA VAL A 241 7.73 3.79 7.32
C VAL A 241 7.75 2.46 6.57
N VAL A 242 6.64 2.11 5.92
CA VAL A 242 6.53 0.87 5.13
C VAL A 242 6.78 1.11 3.65
N GLN A 243 6.50 2.32 3.19
CA GLN A 243 6.88 2.81 1.87
C GLN A 243 7.54 4.17 2.02
N GLY A 244 8.67 4.36 1.36
CA GLY A 244 9.47 5.58 1.42
C GLY A 244 10.88 5.34 0.90
N GLY A 245 11.58 6.41 0.54
CA GLY A 245 12.92 6.34 -0.07
C GLY A 245 12.88 6.12 -1.58
N GLY A 246 13.96 5.55 -2.12
CA GLY A 246 14.15 5.40 -3.57
C GLY A 246 13.36 4.27 -4.24
N ARG A 247 13.51 4.16 -5.56
CA ARG A 247 12.81 3.19 -6.45
C ARG A 247 12.74 1.75 -5.93
N MET A 248 13.81 1.27 -5.28
CA MET A 248 13.88 -0.10 -4.76
C MET A 248 13.02 -0.30 -3.49
N LEU A 249 12.78 0.77 -2.73
CA LEU A 249 12.14 0.74 -1.42
C LEU A 249 10.69 1.23 -1.44
N ASN A 250 10.33 2.04 -2.42
CA ASN A 250 9.05 2.71 -2.47
C ASN A 250 8.26 2.28 -3.71
N HIS A 251 7.11 1.64 -3.55
CA HIS A 251 6.29 1.22 -4.71
C HIS A 251 5.68 2.41 -5.45
N HIS A 252 5.42 3.52 -4.75
CA HIS A 252 4.88 4.77 -5.29
C HIS A 252 5.79 5.44 -6.32
N ALA A 253 7.08 5.08 -6.33
CA ALA A 253 8.10 5.49 -7.30
C ALA A 253 7.67 5.43 -8.78
N ARG A 254 6.72 4.54 -9.10
CA ARG A 254 6.24 4.31 -10.46
C ARG A 254 5.23 5.36 -10.92
N ILE A 255 4.60 6.06 -9.99
CA ILE A 255 3.58 7.08 -10.26
C ILE A 255 4.23 8.45 -10.02
N PRO A 256 4.41 9.30 -11.07
CA PRO A 256 5.15 10.56 -10.95
C PRO A 256 4.68 11.48 -9.82
N GLU A 257 3.37 11.62 -9.64
CA GLU A 257 2.74 12.45 -8.59
C GLU A 257 2.96 11.90 -7.16
N GLN A 258 3.15 10.59 -7.00
CA GLN A 258 3.37 9.96 -5.69
C GLN A 258 4.85 9.71 -5.38
N ARG A 259 5.77 10.27 -6.17
CA ARG A 259 7.20 10.20 -5.85
C ARG A 259 7.44 10.89 -4.51
N GLY A 260 8.12 10.21 -3.59
CA GLY A 260 8.31 10.71 -2.22
C GLY A 260 7.14 10.41 -1.27
N ALA A 261 6.07 9.77 -1.74
CA ALA A 261 4.98 9.32 -0.88
C ALA A 261 5.45 8.36 0.21
N LEU A 262 4.79 8.46 1.36
CA LEU A 262 5.02 7.63 2.52
C LEU A 262 3.75 6.88 2.89
N ASP A 263 3.92 5.59 3.16
CA ASP A 263 2.92 4.81 3.86
C ASP A 263 3.42 4.58 5.29
N LEU A 264 2.63 5.03 6.27
CA LEU A 264 2.99 5.08 7.69
C LEU A 264 2.05 4.19 8.50
N VAL A 265 2.64 3.37 9.38
CA VAL A 265 1.89 2.39 10.17
C VAL A 265 2.32 2.44 11.62
N ALA A 266 1.39 2.19 12.52
CA ALA A 266 1.71 2.05 13.92
C ALA A 266 2.19 0.62 14.22
N LEU A 267 2.99 0.50 15.26
CA LEU A 267 3.41 -0.79 15.82
C LEU A 267 2.83 -0.91 17.22
N GLY A 268 2.18 -2.04 17.50
CA GLY A 268 1.75 -2.37 18.85
C GLY A 268 2.92 -2.61 19.81
N PRO A 269 2.66 -2.84 21.12
CA PRO A 269 3.69 -2.95 22.15
C PRO A 269 4.80 -3.98 21.86
N LEU A 270 4.45 -5.01 21.11
CA LEU A 270 5.34 -6.12 20.78
C LEU A 270 6.03 -5.94 19.40
N GLY A 271 6.00 -4.73 18.85
CA GLY A 271 6.62 -4.36 17.58
C GLY A 271 5.94 -4.97 16.35
N THR A 272 4.67 -5.36 16.45
CA THR A 272 3.87 -5.93 15.36
C THR A 272 2.75 -4.99 14.96
N ARG A 273 2.42 -4.92 13.67
CA ARG A 273 1.36 -4.06 13.13
C ARG A 273 -0.06 -4.49 13.49
N THR A 274 -0.26 -5.80 13.65
CA THR A 274 -1.57 -6.39 13.90
C THR A 274 -1.50 -7.39 15.04
N ARG A 275 -2.59 -7.48 15.80
CA ARG A 275 -2.84 -8.56 16.77
C ARG A 275 -3.35 -9.81 16.03
N ARG A 276 -3.64 -10.89 16.75
CA ARG A 276 -4.19 -12.11 16.13
C ARG A 276 -5.57 -11.77 15.55
N GLY A 277 -5.73 -11.96 14.24
CA GLY A 277 -6.96 -11.62 13.52
C GLY A 277 -6.67 -10.95 12.17
N ARG A 278 -7.71 -10.69 11.39
CA ARG A 278 -7.65 -9.87 10.17
C ARG A 278 -8.67 -8.73 10.16
N ASP A 279 -9.28 -8.47 11.30
CA ASP A 279 -10.24 -7.38 11.44
C ASP A 279 -9.50 -6.06 11.57
N LEU A 280 -10.15 -4.97 11.16
CA LEU A 280 -9.55 -3.64 11.13
C LEU A 280 -8.99 -3.22 12.49
N ASP A 281 -9.76 -3.44 13.55
CA ASP A 281 -9.39 -3.08 14.94
C ASP A 281 -8.22 -3.90 15.49
N ALA A 282 -7.82 -4.99 14.83
CA ALA A 282 -6.61 -5.73 15.21
C ALA A 282 -5.33 -4.97 14.81
N TYR A 283 -5.41 -4.06 13.84
CA TYR A 283 -4.28 -3.27 13.36
C TYR A 283 -4.04 -2.05 14.25
N ALA A 284 -2.80 -1.89 14.72
CA ALA A 284 -2.41 -0.82 15.61
C ALA A 284 -2.59 0.59 15.00
N ALA A 285 -2.64 0.69 13.66
CA ALA A 285 -2.81 1.94 12.95
C ALA A 285 -4.28 2.37 12.83
N TYR A 286 -5.23 1.43 12.81
CA TYR A 286 -6.64 1.74 12.58
C TYR A 286 -7.21 2.62 13.69
N GLY A 287 -8.00 3.64 13.33
CA GLY A 287 -8.59 4.59 14.26
C GLY A 287 -7.61 5.59 14.89
N ARG A 288 -6.32 5.60 14.50
CA ARG A 288 -5.36 6.59 15.01
C ARG A 288 -5.65 7.97 14.41
N PRO A 289 -5.60 9.05 15.20
CA PRO A 289 -5.91 10.39 14.73
C PRO A 289 -4.85 10.91 13.75
N VAL A 290 -5.31 11.62 12.73
CA VAL A 290 -4.50 12.26 11.69
C VAL A 290 -4.72 13.77 11.77
N HIS A 291 -3.63 14.51 11.96
CA HIS A 291 -3.65 15.96 12.10
C HIS A 291 -3.10 16.65 10.85
N ALA A 292 -3.55 17.88 10.62
CA ALA A 292 -3.10 18.71 9.52
C ALA A 292 -1.58 18.96 9.64
N PRO A 293 -0.78 18.52 8.66
CA PRO A 293 0.66 18.69 8.70
C PRO A 293 1.08 20.14 8.50
N CYS A 294 0.17 21.01 8.05
CA CYS A 294 0.43 22.40 7.76
C CYS A 294 -0.87 23.20 7.62
N ASP A 295 -0.77 24.53 7.67
CA ASP A 295 -1.88 25.44 7.34
C ASP A 295 -2.24 25.33 5.85
N GLY A 296 -3.51 25.29 5.50
CA GLY A 296 -3.89 25.20 4.08
C GLY A 296 -5.39 25.25 3.86
N ARG A 297 -5.77 25.29 2.58
CA ARG A 297 -7.16 25.19 2.14
C ARG A 297 -7.47 23.76 1.71
N VAL A 298 -8.56 23.19 2.19
CA VAL A 298 -9.03 21.88 1.74
C VAL A 298 -9.55 22.01 0.31
N ILE A 299 -8.90 21.36 -0.64
CA ILE A 299 -9.32 21.36 -2.05
C ILE A 299 -10.12 20.11 -2.43
N SER A 300 -10.00 19.04 -1.65
CA SER A 300 -10.78 17.81 -1.76
C SER A 300 -10.87 17.11 -0.42
N ALA A 301 -12.06 16.62 -0.07
CA ALA A 301 -12.27 15.78 1.11
C ALA A 301 -13.34 14.72 0.80
N ALA A 302 -13.13 13.49 1.26
CA ALA A 302 -14.10 12.41 1.14
C ALA A 302 -14.14 11.60 2.43
N THR A 303 -15.35 11.19 2.87
CA THR A 303 -15.57 10.50 4.16
C THR A 303 -16.49 9.27 4.07
N THR A 304 -17.17 9.08 2.93
CA THR A 304 -18.27 8.11 2.81
C THR A 304 -17.85 6.76 2.22
N VAL A 305 -16.63 6.64 1.68
CA VAL A 305 -16.10 5.39 1.13
C VAL A 305 -15.96 4.39 2.26
N GLN A 306 -16.44 3.16 2.06
CA GLN A 306 -16.39 2.11 3.07
C GLN A 306 -15.03 1.41 3.14
N ASP A 307 -14.63 1.01 4.35
CA ASP A 307 -13.40 0.28 4.58
C ASP A 307 -13.40 -1.06 3.83
N GLN A 308 -12.22 -1.44 3.37
CA GLN A 308 -12.00 -2.77 2.81
C GLN A 308 -11.53 -3.73 3.89
N LYS A 309 -11.81 -5.02 3.70
CA LYS A 309 -11.23 -6.05 4.56
C LYS A 309 -9.73 -6.17 4.30
N PRO A 310 -8.88 -6.17 5.35
CA PRO A 310 -7.44 -6.32 5.18
C PRO A 310 -7.02 -7.55 4.35
N GLY A 311 -6.13 -7.34 3.38
CA GLY A 311 -5.67 -8.34 2.42
C GLY A 311 -6.56 -8.52 1.18
N GLU A 312 -7.70 -7.83 1.11
CA GLU A 312 -8.54 -7.74 -0.07
C GLU A 312 -8.36 -6.36 -0.73
N ILE A 313 -8.31 -6.31 -2.06
CA ILE A 313 -8.25 -5.06 -2.82
C ILE A 313 -9.38 -5.11 -3.86
N ARG A 314 -10.51 -4.50 -3.52
CA ARG A 314 -11.63 -4.21 -4.41
C ARG A 314 -11.43 -2.85 -5.06
N TYR A 315 -12.01 -2.68 -6.26
CA TYR A 315 -11.96 -1.43 -6.98
C TYR A 315 -12.80 -0.35 -6.29
N GLN A 316 -12.12 0.73 -5.90
CA GLN A 316 -12.66 1.91 -5.24
C GLN A 316 -11.86 3.14 -5.75
N PRO A 317 -12.30 4.37 -5.44
CA PRO A 317 -11.43 5.55 -5.59
C PRO A 317 -10.07 5.29 -4.90
N PRO A 318 -8.93 5.51 -5.58
CA PRO A 318 -7.63 5.02 -5.13
C PRO A 318 -7.20 5.62 -3.78
N TYR A 319 -7.53 6.89 -3.53
CA TYR A 319 -7.24 7.56 -2.27
C TYR A 319 -8.27 7.25 -1.16
N GLY A 320 -9.38 6.59 -1.47
CA GLY A 320 -10.46 6.33 -0.52
C GLY A 320 -10.99 7.63 0.10
N ASN A 321 -11.27 7.58 1.40
CA ASN A 321 -11.49 8.78 2.19
C ASN A 321 -10.17 9.51 2.39
N HIS A 322 -10.19 10.81 2.22
CA HIS A 322 -8.97 11.60 2.09
C HIS A 322 -9.21 13.06 2.47
N VAL A 323 -8.11 13.78 2.68
CA VAL A 323 -8.05 15.24 2.77
C VAL A 323 -6.87 15.73 1.95
N PHE A 324 -7.13 16.57 0.96
CA PHE A 324 -6.10 17.23 0.16
C PHE A 324 -6.03 18.71 0.51
N LEU A 325 -4.84 19.17 0.88
CA LEU A 325 -4.57 20.53 1.33
C LEU A 325 -3.75 21.28 0.29
N ASP A 326 -4.28 22.39 -0.20
CA ASP A 326 -3.51 23.37 -0.95
C ASP A 326 -2.84 24.34 0.03
N THR A 327 -1.53 24.44 -0.11
CA THR A 327 -0.65 25.28 0.71
C THR A 327 -0.36 26.64 0.06
N GLY A 328 -0.84 26.86 -1.16
CA GLY A 328 -0.45 27.95 -2.05
C GLY A 328 0.85 27.70 -2.83
N ARG A 329 1.56 26.60 -2.56
CA ARG A 329 2.80 26.20 -3.26
C ARG A 329 2.79 24.76 -3.76
N GLU A 330 2.15 23.88 -3.01
CA GLU A 330 2.07 22.44 -3.27
C GLU A 330 0.80 21.87 -2.65
N ILE A 331 0.41 20.70 -3.13
CA ILE A 331 -0.75 19.97 -2.62
C ILE A 331 -0.26 18.85 -1.71
N ILE A 332 -0.73 18.83 -0.47
CA ILE A 332 -0.49 17.73 0.48
C ILE A 332 -1.69 16.79 0.44
N LYS A 333 -1.47 15.52 0.09
CA LYS A 333 -2.53 14.51 0.03
C LYS A 333 -2.40 13.54 1.20
N LEU A 334 -3.45 13.44 2.01
CA LEU A 334 -3.59 12.43 3.07
C LEU A 334 -4.75 11.50 2.72
N ALA A 335 -4.54 10.19 2.74
CA ALA A 335 -5.48 9.21 2.18
C ALA A 335 -5.66 7.97 3.06
N HIS A 336 -6.63 7.14 2.67
CA HIS A 336 -7.06 5.91 3.34
C HIS A 336 -7.65 6.14 4.73
N LEU A 337 -8.37 7.25 4.91
CA LEU A 337 -9.01 7.62 6.18
C LEU A 337 -10.24 6.73 6.48
N ARG A 338 -10.62 6.66 7.75
CA ARG A 338 -11.72 5.85 8.25
C ARG A 338 -13.08 6.44 7.82
N PRO A 339 -14.06 5.62 7.41
CA PRO A 339 -15.40 6.09 7.05
C PRO A 339 -16.02 6.92 8.18
N GLY A 340 -16.59 8.07 7.84
CA GLY A 340 -17.24 8.98 8.78
C GLY A 340 -16.30 9.75 9.71
N SER A 341 -14.97 9.56 9.62
CA SER A 341 -14.02 10.21 10.52
C SER A 341 -13.53 11.58 10.04
N VAL A 342 -13.67 11.91 8.75
CA VAL A 342 -13.12 13.15 8.21
C VAL A 342 -13.93 14.34 8.73
N THR A 343 -13.24 15.28 9.36
CA THR A 343 -13.83 16.39 10.12
C THR A 343 -13.91 17.71 9.34
N VAL A 344 -13.48 17.71 8.08
CA VAL A 344 -13.38 18.90 7.22
C VAL A 344 -14.04 18.66 5.87
N ALA A 345 -14.46 19.74 5.21
CA ALA A 345 -15.06 19.74 3.88
C ALA A 345 -14.21 20.55 2.89
N LYS A 346 -14.45 20.33 1.60
CA LYS A 346 -13.86 21.16 0.53
C LYS A 346 -14.19 22.63 0.75
N GLY A 347 -13.18 23.47 0.74
CA GLY A 347 -13.29 24.92 0.97
C GLY A 347 -12.81 25.38 2.35
N ASP A 348 -12.77 24.48 3.33
CA ASP A 348 -12.34 24.81 4.69
C ASP A 348 -10.88 25.27 4.73
N ILE A 349 -10.58 26.18 5.66
CA ILE A 349 -9.21 26.56 6.02
C ILE A 349 -8.82 25.80 7.27
N VAL A 350 -7.74 25.03 7.19
CA VAL A 350 -7.21 24.25 8.32
C VAL A 350 -5.94 24.87 8.86
N ARG A 351 -5.72 24.72 10.17
CA ARG A 351 -4.47 25.10 10.84
C ARG A 351 -3.62 23.88 11.16
N THR A 352 -2.30 24.07 11.18
CA THR A 352 -1.33 23.03 11.53
C THR A 352 -1.69 22.40 12.88
N GLY A 353 -1.80 21.07 12.93
CA GLY A 353 -2.20 20.33 14.12
C GLY A 353 -3.71 20.15 14.32
N GLN A 354 -4.56 20.74 13.47
CA GLN A 354 -6.00 20.49 13.49
C GLN A 354 -6.30 19.03 13.15
N LEU A 355 -7.23 18.38 13.88
CA LEU A 355 -7.69 17.04 13.56
C LEU A 355 -8.38 17.03 12.19
N LEU A 356 -7.95 16.13 11.31
CA LEU A 356 -8.52 15.92 9.97
C LEU A 356 -9.39 14.67 9.89
N GLY A 357 -9.11 13.68 10.73
CA GLY A 357 -9.85 12.42 10.80
C GLY A 357 -9.00 11.30 11.39
N GLU A 358 -9.34 10.06 11.08
CA GLU A 358 -8.66 8.88 11.62
C GLU A 358 -8.17 7.96 10.51
N ILE A 359 -7.10 7.19 10.76
CA ILE A 359 -6.60 6.18 9.82
C ILE A 359 -7.63 5.08 9.64
N GLY A 360 -7.95 4.76 8.39
CA GLY A 360 -8.84 3.68 7.99
C GLY A 360 -8.15 2.65 7.10
N ASN A 361 -8.94 2.02 6.25
CA ASN A 361 -8.53 1.07 5.22
C ASN A 361 -9.39 1.23 3.95
N THR A 362 -9.69 2.46 3.56
CA THR A 362 -10.47 2.80 2.35
C THR A 362 -9.59 3.00 1.12
N GLY A 363 -10.13 2.78 -0.07
CA GLY A 363 -9.40 2.98 -1.32
C GLY A 363 -8.40 1.87 -1.63
N ASN A 364 -7.33 2.16 -2.36
CA ASN A 364 -6.37 1.15 -2.82
C ASN A 364 -5.35 0.79 -1.74
N THR A 365 -5.78 0.05 -0.72
CA THR A 365 -4.98 -0.34 0.45
C THR A 365 -5.05 -1.84 0.71
N THR A 366 -3.98 -2.39 1.29
CA THR A 366 -3.90 -3.80 1.70
C THR A 366 -4.11 -3.98 3.21
N GLU A 367 -3.91 -2.94 4.00
CA GLU A 367 -4.01 -2.93 5.46
C GLU A 367 -4.03 -1.50 6.00
N PRO A 368 -4.60 -1.25 7.18
CA PRO A 368 -4.67 0.10 7.76
C PRO A 368 -3.31 0.81 7.82
N HIS A 369 -3.23 2.01 7.23
CA HIS A 369 -2.06 2.88 7.20
C HIS A 369 -2.44 4.31 6.80
N LEU A 370 -1.62 5.30 7.16
CA LEU A 370 -1.72 6.64 6.57
C LEU A 370 -0.85 6.68 5.32
N HIS A 371 -1.44 7.03 4.17
CA HIS A 371 -0.69 7.49 3.01
C HIS A 371 -0.58 9.01 3.04
N ILE A 372 0.64 9.53 2.88
CA ILE A 372 0.90 10.98 2.75
C ILE A 372 1.91 11.25 1.65
N HIS A 373 1.63 12.24 0.80
CA HIS A 373 2.60 12.81 -0.13
C HIS A 373 2.36 14.30 -0.37
N ALA A 374 3.38 14.96 -0.92
CA ALA A 374 3.28 16.32 -1.45
C ALA A 374 3.53 16.28 -2.95
N GLU A 375 2.80 17.08 -3.71
CA GLU A 375 3.00 17.22 -5.15
C GLU A 375 2.97 18.69 -5.59
N ARG A 376 3.68 18.98 -6.68
CA ARG A 376 3.64 20.26 -7.39
C ARG A 376 3.73 19.99 -8.87
N ASP A 377 2.82 20.56 -9.65
CA ASP A 377 2.77 20.42 -11.11
C ASP A 377 2.80 18.96 -11.60
N GLY A 378 2.10 18.07 -10.88
CA GLY A 378 2.02 16.63 -11.19
C GLY A 378 3.28 15.83 -10.84
N LEU A 379 4.24 16.43 -10.13
CA LEU A 379 5.44 15.78 -9.65
C LEU A 379 5.44 15.67 -8.13
N GLY A 380 5.63 14.46 -7.63
CA GLY A 380 5.78 14.19 -6.21
C GLY A 380 7.09 14.75 -5.65
N LEU A 381 7.02 15.29 -4.44
CA LEU A 381 8.10 15.98 -3.74
C LEU A 381 8.66 15.12 -2.60
N ASP A 382 9.92 15.35 -2.26
CA ASP A 382 10.51 14.77 -1.05
C ASP A 382 9.90 15.45 0.19
N LEU A 383 9.35 14.64 1.11
CA LEU A 383 8.74 15.13 2.35
C LEU A 383 9.78 15.48 3.42
N GLU A 384 9.61 16.64 4.05
CA GLU A 384 10.40 17.08 5.20
C GLU A 384 9.48 17.41 6.38
N PHE A 385 9.81 16.90 7.58
CA PHE A 385 9.03 17.15 8.78
C PHE A 385 9.87 17.85 9.87
N THR A 386 9.34 18.93 10.43
CA THR A 386 9.94 19.65 11.56
C THR A 386 10.10 18.72 12.75
N GLY A 387 11.29 18.70 13.36
CA GLY A 387 11.58 17.86 14.52
C GLY A 387 11.80 16.36 14.20
N VAL A 388 11.71 15.94 12.93
CA VAL A 388 12.07 14.59 12.49
C VAL A 388 13.37 14.65 11.68
N PRO A 389 14.53 14.79 12.35
CA PRO A 389 15.80 14.92 11.65
C PRO A 389 16.09 13.64 10.87
N ALA A 390 16.43 13.78 9.59
CA ALA A 390 16.82 12.73 8.62
C ALA A 390 15.74 12.29 7.61
N ARG A 391 16.17 11.49 6.63
CA ARG A 391 15.40 11.04 5.45
C ARG A 391 14.39 9.93 5.76
N LEU A 392 13.26 9.95 5.06
CA LEU A 392 12.16 9.02 5.27
C LEU A 392 12.26 7.88 4.26
N TYR A 393 12.59 6.69 4.75
CA TYR A 393 12.79 5.49 3.94
C TYR A 393 12.16 4.28 4.60
N ARG A 394 11.77 3.28 3.79
CA ARG A 394 11.23 2.01 4.29
C ARG A 394 12.15 1.40 5.36
N GLY A 395 11.58 1.04 6.51
CA GLY A 395 12.35 0.49 7.62
C GLY A 395 12.63 1.47 8.75
N ARG A 396 12.38 2.77 8.52
CA ARG A 396 12.62 3.80 9.53
C ARG A 396 11.51 3.85 10.57
N LEU A 397 11.91 4.01 11.83
CA LEU A 397 11.02 4.45 12.91
C LEU A 397 11.04 5.96 13.06
N ILE A 398 9.88 6.51 13.35
CA ILE A 398 9.64 7.91 13.66
C ILE A 398 9.01 7.94 15.04
N ARG A 399 9.53 8.81 15.91
CA ARG A 399 8.98 9.09 17.24
C ARG A 399 8.68 10.57 17.28
N THR A 400 7.44 10.92 17.62
CA THR A 400 6.94 12.29 17.67
C THR A 400 6.33 12.63 19.00
#